data_AF-A0A850H7E3-F1
#
_entry.id   AF-A0A850H7E3-F1
#
_cell.length_a   1.000
_cell.length_b   1.000
_cell.length_c   1.000
_cell.angle_alpha   90.00
_cell.angle_beta   90.00
_cell.angle_gamma   90.00
#
_symmetry.space_group_name_H-M   'P 1'
#
loop_
_entity.id
_entity.type
_entity.pdbx_description
1 polymer ?
#
loop_
_entity_poly.entity_id
_entity_poly.type
_entity_poly.pdbx_seq_one_letter_code
_entity_poly.pdbx_strand_id
1 'polypeptide(L)'
;MSDAPDLPVGPRAGDRETTFFDDPVKDHLLRSLVTVTMELSVTRDRLASLEALLKESGVVSADALDTLQPDMETARLREAARSKLIEDVLGPLMRRLAKEG
;
A
#
# COMPACT_ATOMS: atom_id res chain seq x y z
N MET A 1 21.34 4.88 22.08
CA MET A 1 21.09 5.69 20.87
C MET A 1 20.64 4.71 19.81
N SER A 2 19.43 4.89 19.26
CA SER A 2 18.83 3.94 18.32
C SER A 2 19.51 4.06 16.97
N ASP A 3 20.08 2.96 16.48
CA ASP A 3 20.73 2.84 15.17
C ASP A 3 19.68 2.60 14.07
N ALA A 4 18.62 3.41 14.09
CA ALA A 4 17.63 3.38 13.01
C ALA A 4 18.25 4.13 11.83
N PRO A 5 18.28 3.54 10.61
CA PRO A 5 18.79 4.23 9.45
C PRO A 5 18.00 5.53 9.28
N ASP A 6 18.71 6.64 9.11
CA ASP A 6 18.12 7.94 8.85
C ASP A 6 17.42 7.84 7.49
N LEU A 7 16.10 7.69 7.52
CA LEU A 7 15.31 7.65 6.30
C LEU A 7 15.40 9.04 5.67
N PRO A 8 15.73 9.16 4.38
CA PRO A 8 15.79 10.45 3.73
C PRO A 8 14.45 11.15 3.90
N VAL A 9 14.50 12.38 4.43
CA VAL A 9 13.31 13.20 4.61
C VAL A 9 12.67 13.39 3.24
N GLY A 10 11.49 12.82 3.07
CA GLY A 10 10.74 12.93 1.83
C GLY A 10 10.45 14.41 1.48
N PRO A 11 10.20 14.71 0.20
CA PRO A 11 9.83 16.04 -0.21
C PRO A 11 8.62 16.53 0.56
N ARG A 12 8.58 17.84 0.82
CA ARG A 12 7.43 18.48 1.44
C ARG A 12 6.19 18.23 0.58
N ALA A 13 5.03 18.05 1.21
CA ALA A 13 3.77 17.90 0.49
C ALA A 13 3.59 19.06 -0.52
N GLY A 14 3.47 18.72 -1.81
CA GLY A 14 3.34 19.67 -2.91
C GLY A 14 4.62 19.98 -3.70
N ASP A 15 5.79 19.55 -3.23
CA ASP A 15 7.04 19.67 -3.97
C ASP A 15 7.17 18.54 -5.01
N ARG A 16 7.07 18.91 -6.30
CA ARG A 16 7.15 17.98 -7.43
C ARG A 16 8.56 17.82 -7.98
N GLU A 17 9.51 18.68 -7.60
CA GLU A 17 10.83 18.79 -8.24
C GLU A 17 11.98 18.14 -7.48
N THR A 18 11.83 17.87 -6.17
CA THR A 18 12.89 17.17 -5.42
C THR A 18 13.06 15.72 -5.90
N THR A 19 14.25 15.38 -6.39
CA THR A 19 14.66 14.01 -6.72
C THR A 19 15.47 13.39 -5.59
N PHE A 20 15.26 12.11 -5.34
CA PHE A 20 15.99 11.28 -4.39
C PHE A 20 17.25 10.65 -4.99
N PHE A 21 17.25 10.39 -6.30
CA PHE A 21 18.35 9.78 -7.04
C PHE A 21 18.62 10.52 -8.36
N ASP A 22 19.87 10.47 -8.82
CA ASP A 22 20.25 10.99 -10.14
C ASP A 22 19.71 10.14 -11.30
N ASP A 23 19.51 8.84 -11.05
CA ASP A 23 18.92 7.92 -12.02
C ASP A 23 17.40 8.11 -12.05
N PRO A 24 16.83 8.61 -13.17
CA PRO A 24 15.41 8.94 -13.25
C PRO A 24 14.50 7.71 -13.09
N VAL A 25 14.97 6.51 -13.44
CA VAL A 25 14.17 5.28 -13.26
C VAL A 25 14.09 4.93 -11.78
N LYS A 26 15.21 5.03 -11.05
CA LYS A 26 15.26 4.78 -9.60
C LYS A 26 14.47 5.83 -8.82
N ASP A 27 14.56 7.10 -9.23
CA ASP A 27 13.82 8.19 -8.62
C ASP A 27 12.30 7.99 -8.74
N HIS A 28 11.83 7.69 -9.94
CA HIS A 28 10.41 7.41 -10.17
C HIS A 28 9.92 6.18 -9.42
N LEU A 29 10.71 5.11 -9.36
CA LEU A 29 10.38 3.91 -8.59
C LEU A 29 10.21 4.24 -7.10
N LEU A 30 11.17 4.95 -6.50
CA LEU A 30 11.12 5.33 -5.09
C LEU A 30 9.92 6.26 -4.82
N ARG A 31 9.68 7.24 -5.69
CA ARG A 31 8.52 8.13 -5.58
C ARG A 31 7.21 7.35 -5.63
N SER A 32 7.06 6.41 -6.56
CA SER A 32 5.89 5.52 -6.62
C SER A 32 5.74 4.68 -5.35
N LEU A 33 6.83 4.13 -4.82
CA LEU A 33 6.81 3.35 -3.58
C LEU A 33 6.39 4.19 -2.37
N VAL A 34 6.92 5.40 -2.24
CA VAL A 34 6.55 6.36 -1.18
C VAL A 34 5.06 6.68 -1.27
N THR A 35 4.56 7.03 -2.46
CA THR A 35 3.14 7.31 -2.68
C THR A 35 2.26 6.12 -2.28
N VAL A 36 2.57 4.91 -2.75
CA VAL A 36 1.81 3.70 -2.41
C VAL A 36 1.84 3.43 -0.89
N THR A 37 2.97 3.66 -0.24
CA THR A 37 3.11 3.48 1.21
C THR A 37 2.25 4.48 1.98
N MET A 38 2.21 5.74 1.56
CA MET A 38 1.35 6.77 2.16
C MET A 38 -0.13 6.44 2.00
N GLU A 39 -0.55 6.07 0.79
CA GLU A 39 -1.94 5.66 0.51
C GLU A 39 -2.34 4.41 1.33
N LEU A 40 -1.41 3.45 1.49
CA LEU A 40 -1.62 2.27 2.34
C LEU A 40 -1.79 2.65 3.82
N SER A 41 -1.01 3.60 4.32
CA SER A 41 -1.14 4.10 5.70
C SER A 41 -2.52 4.71 5.94
N VAL A 42 -2.96 5.63 5.06
CA VAL A 42 -4.28 6.26 5.16
C VAL A 42 -5.40 5.22 5.06
N THR A 43 -5.25 4.23 4.18
CA THR A 43 -6.21 3.12 4.05
C THR A 43 -6.31 2.31 5.34
N ARG A 44 -5.18 2.00 5.99
CA ARG A 44 -5.14 1.27 7.28
C ARG A 44 -5.79 2.07 8.39
N ASP A 45 -5.50 3.37 8.49
CA ASP A 45 -6.13 4.24 9.50
C ASP A 45 -7.64 4.31 9.31
N ARG A 46 -8.10 4.37 8.05
CA ARG A 46 -9.54 4.34 7.73
C ARG A 46 -10.19 3.00 8.06
N LEU A 47 -9.51 1.89 7.82
CA LEU A 47 -9.99 0.56 8.22
C LEU A 47 -10.11 0.45 9.75
N ALA A 48 -9.07 0.81 10.50
CA ALA A 48 -9.11 0.81 11.96
C ALA A 48 -10.24 1.69 12.51
N SER A 49 -10.49 2.85 11.89
CA SER A 49 -11.61 3.72 12.25
C SER A 49 -12.98 3.07 11.98
N LEU A 50 -13.14 2.38 10.85
CA LEU A 50 -14.36 1.63 10.54
C LEU A 50 -14.59 0.48 11.52
N GLU A 51 -13.54 -0.26 11.89
CA GLU A 51 -13.60 -1.34 12.88
C GLU A 51 -14.03 -0.82 14.25
N ALA A 52 -13.48 0.32 14.68
CA ALA A 52 -13.87 0.98 15.93
C ALA A 52 -15.35 1.39 15.93
N LEU A 53 -15.84 2.01 14.85
CA LEU A 53 -17.24 2.42 14.72
C LEU A 53 -18.20 1.22 14.69
N LEU A 54 -17.84 0.14 14.00
CA LEU A 54 -18.64 -1.10 13.95
C LEU A 54 -18.71 -1.79 15.31
N LYS A 55 -17.62 -1.75 16.08
CA LYS A 55 -17.58 -2.22 17.46
C LYS A 55 -18.44 -1.37 18.39
N GLU A 56 -18.30 -0.04 18.32
CA GLU A 56 -19.08 0.90 19.15
C GLU A 56 -20.59 0.78 18.88
N SER A 57 -20.97 0.59 17.62
CA SER A 57 -22.37 0.37 17.23
C SER A 57 -22.89 -1.04 17.55
N GLY A 58 -22.05 -1.94 18.07
CA GLY A 58 -22.43 -3.32 18.41
C GLY A 58 -22.73 -4.22 17.22
N VAL A 59 -22.37 -3.82 16.00
CA VAL A 59 -22.61 -4.59 14.76
C VAL A 59 -21.64 -5.76 14.64
N VAL A 60 -20.38 -5.57 15.08
CA VAL A 60 -19.31 -6.56 14.97
C VAL A 60 -18.62 -6.66 16.34
N SER A 61 -18.39 -7.89 16.83
CA SER A 61 -17.57 -8.08 18.04
C SER A 61 -16.08 -7.89 17.70
N ALA A 62 -15.27 -7.54 18.70
CA ALA A 62 -13.82 -7.36 18.48
C ALA A 62 -13.18 -8.60 17.84
N ASP A 63 -13.61 -9.79 18.27
CA ASP A 63 -13.02 -11.06 17.83
C ASP A 63 -13.57 -11.54 16.48
N ALA A 64 -14.68 -10.97 15.99
CA ALA A 64 -15.33 -11.43 14.75
C ALA A 64 -14.45 -11.20 13.52
N LEU A 65 -13.63 -10.16 13.51
CA LEU A 65 -12.67 -9.91 12.43
C LEU A 65 -11.51 -10.92 12.46
N ASP A 66 -10.93 -11.17 13.63
CA ASP A 66 -9.82 -12.11 13.81
C ASP A 66 -10.22 -13.56 13.52
N THR A 67 -11.48 -13.90 13.74
CA THR A 67 -12.03 -15.25 13.52
C THR A 67 -12.74 -15.39 12.16
N LEU A 68 -12.84 -14.32 11.37
CA LEU A 68 -13.55 -14.33 10.09
C LEU A 68 -12.86 -15.29 9.11
N GLN A 69 -13.55 -16.39 8.80
CA GLN A 69 -13.20 -17.25 7.68
C GLN A 69 -14.07 -16.87 6.47
N PRO A 70 -13.49 -16.28 5.41
CA PRO A 70 -14.24 -16.04 4.18
C PRO A 70 -14.67 -17.37 3.58
N ASP A 71 -15.89 -17.42 3.06
CA ASP A 71 -16.32 -18.57 2.26
C ASP A 71 -15.49 -18.69 0.97
N MET A 72 -15.63 -19.85 0.31
CA MET A 72 -14.89 -20.17 -0.92
C MET A 72 -15.04 -19.09 -2.00
N GLU A 73 -16.24 -18.52 -2.15
CA GLU A 73 -16.50 -17.53 -3.18
C GLU A 73 -15.86 -16.18 -2.84
N THR A 74 -15.99 -15.73 -1.59
CA THR A 74 -15.36 -14.51 -1.08
C THR A 74 -13.84 -14.60 -1.17
N ALA A 75 -13.25 -15.74 -0.81
CA ALA A 75 -11.83 -15.98 -0.94
C ALA A 75 -11.37 -15.88 -2.41
N ARG A 76 -12.11 -16.50 -3.34
CA ARG A 76 -11.86 -16.45 -4.79
C ARG A 76 -11.95 -15.02 -5.35
N LEU A 77 -12.97 -14.26 -4.94
CA LEU A 77 -13.13 -12.86 -5.35
C LEU A 77 -11.98 -11.98 -4.83
N ARG A 78 -11.56 -12.18 -3.58
CA ARG A 78 -10.40 -11.48 -3.00
C ARG A 78 -9.09 -11.84 -3.70
N GLU A 79 -8.91 -13.11 -4.09
CA GLU A 79 -7.78 -13.58 -4.90
C GLU A 79 -7.70 -12.85 -6.24
N ALA A 80 -8.82 -12.84 -6.98
CA ALA A 80 -8.91 -12.21 -8.28
C ALA A 80 -8.66 -10.69 -8.19
N ALA A 81 -9.25 -10.03 -7.20
CA ALA A 81 -9.03 -8.61 -6.96
C ALA A 81 -7.56 -8.29 -6.66
N ARG A 82 -6.91 -9.09 -5.81
CA ARG A 82 -5.49 -8.90 -5.48
C ARG A 82 -4.57 -9.15 -6.68
N SER A 83 -4.82 -10.22 -7.43
CA SER A 83 -4.06 -10.53 -8.63
C SER A 83 -4.18 -9.41 -9.67
N LYS A 84 -5.40 -8.88 -9.86
CA LYS A 84 -5.63 -7.73 -10.75
C LYS A 84 -4.89 -6.49 -10.28
N LEU A 85 -4.95 -6.16 -8.99
CA LEU A 85 -4.23 -5.00 -8.43
C LEU A 85 -2.72 -5.13 -8.67
N ILE A 86 -2.14 -6.30 -8.42
CA ILE A 86 -0.72 -6.57 -8.65
C ILE A 86 -0.36 -6.37 -10.13
N GLU A 87 -1.15 -6.92 -11.05
CA GLU A 87 -0.91 -6.75 -12.49
C GLU A 87 -1.03 -5.29 -12.93
N ASP A 88 -2.05 -4.57 -12.46
CA ASP A 88 -2.28 -3.17 -12.81
C ASP A 88 -1.14 -2.26 -12.31
N VAL A 89 -0.61 -2.52 -11.10
CA VAL A 89 0.42 -1.69 -10.46
C VAL A 89 1.83 -2.10 -10.91
N LEU A 90 2.16 -3.39 -10.88
CA LEU A 90 3.51 -3.89 -11.12
C LEU A 90 3.73 -4.33 -12.57
N GLY A 91 2.70 -4.75 -13.29
CA GLY A 91 2.82 -5.21 -14.67
C GLY A 91 3.49 -4.20 -15.61
N PRO A 92 3.12 -2.90 -15.60
CA PRO A 92 3.80 -1.89 -16.42
C PRO A 92 5.29 -1.74 -16.10
N LEU A 93 5.66 -1.79 -14.81
CA LEU A 93 7.04 -1.69 -14.37
C LEU A 93 7.85 -2.92 -14.83
N MET A 94 7.31 -4.13 -14.63
CA MET A 94 7.98 -5.37 -15.02
C MET A 94 8.19 -5.47 -16.53
N ARG A 95 7.21 -5.07 -17.34
CA ARG A 95 7.33 -5.03 -18.81
C ARG A 95 8.41 -4.05 -19.29
N ARG A 96 8.63 -2.96 -18.56
CA ARG A 96 9.67 -1.98 -18.89
C ARG A 96 11.05 -2.53 -18.56
N LEU A 97 11.22 -3.11 -17.37
CA LEU A 97 12.48 -3.74 -16.95
C LEU A 97 12.90 -4.87 -17.89
N ALA A 98 11.95 -5.71 -18.35
CA ALA A 98 12.23 -6.81 -19.27
C ALA A 98 12.63 -6.37 -20.69
N LYS A 99 12.40 -5.10 -21.06
CA LYS A 99 12.81 -4.54 -22.37
C LYS A 99 14.14 -3.81 -22.32
N GLU A 100 14.62 -3.46 -21.13
CA GLU A 100 15.85 -2.71 -20.90
C GLU A 100 17.05 -3.61 -20.55
N GLY A 101 16.83 -4.92 -20.33
CA GLY A 101 17.86 -5.96 -20.19
C GLY A 101 18.02 -6.80 -21.44
#